data_AF-A0A522WJ76-F1
#
_entry.id   AF-A0A522WJ76-F1
#
_cell.length_a   1.000
_cell.length_b   1.000
_cell.length_c   1.000
_cell.angle_alpha   90.00
_cell.angle_beta   90.00
_cell.angle_gamma   90.00
#
_symmetry.space_group_name_H-M   'P 1'
#
loop_
_entity.id
_entity.type
_entity.pdbx_description
1 polymer ?
#
loop_
_entity_poly.entity_id
_entity_poly.type
_entity_poly.pdbx_seq_one_letter_code
_entity_poly.pdbx_strand_id
1 'polypeptide(L)'
;MNRPFLFALLTSLIWGFAPALEKMGLRGSIDPYLGVVIRTIPIAVIALSGLVIMGRTADVANIDLKSALFVASGGLVAGLIGQIAFYSALKGGEASVVVPVAATYPLVALIVSILFLGEALTWSKAVGAVLVVSGVVLL
;
A
#
# COMPACT_ATOMS: atom_id res chain seq x y z
N MET A 1 18.96 11.29 10.60
CA MET A 1 17.84 10.59 9.94
C MET A 1 16.60 10.80 10.78
N ASN A 2 15.51 11.32 10.21
CA ASN A 2 14.28 11.68 10.92
C ASN A 2 13.37 10.46 11.15
N ARG A 3 12.54 10.48 12.20
CA ARG A 3 11.64 9.37 12.58
C ARG A 3 10.75 8.86 11.43
N PRO A 4 10.16 9.70 10.57
CA PRO A 4 9.33 9.23 9.45
C PRO A 4 10.09 8.39 8.43
N PHE A 5 11.36 8.72 8.18
CA PHE A 5 12.19 7.97 7.26
C PHE A 5 12.49 6.55 7.77
N LEU A 6 12.70 6.40 9.09
CA LEU A 6 12.86 5.08 9.71
C LEU A 6 11.61 4.22 9.56
N PHE A 7 10.42 4.80 9.74
CA PHE A 7 9.17 4.08 9.50
C PHE A 7 9.01 3.67 8.02
N ALA A 8 9.35 4.54 7.08
CA ALA A 8 9.32 4.22 5.64
C ALA A 8 10.26 3.06 5.27
N LEU A 9 11.47 3.03 5.84
CA LEU A 9 12.40 1.92 5.65
C LEU A 9 11.82 0.61 6.22
N LEU A 10 11.27 0.64 7.43
CA LEU A 10 10.62 -0.54 8.01
C LEU A 10 9.46 -1.02 7.14
N THR A 11 8.65 -0.10 6.60
CA THR A 11 7.60 -0.42 5.62
C THR A 11 8.19 -1.14 4.40
N SER A 12 9.27 -0.63 3.80
CA SER A 12 9.88 -1.27 2.63
C SER A 12 10.38 -2.70 2.91
N LEU A 13 10.91 -2.96 4.10
CA LEU A 13 11.36 -4.31 4.49
C LEU A 13 10.17 -5.27 4.61
N ILE A 14 9.12 -4.85 5.31
CA ILE A 14 7.91 -5.67 5.50
C ILE A 14 7.20 -5.90 4.15
N TRP A 15 7.05 -4.84 3.35
CA TRP A 15 6.40 -4.92 2.05
C TRP A 15 7.25 -5.62 0.98
N GLY A 16 8.56 -5.76 1.17
CA GLY A 16 9.40 -6.60 0.31
C GLY A 16 9.19 -8.09 0.57
N PHE A 17 8.85 -8.48 1.80
CA PHE A 17 8.63 -9.88 2.17
C PHE A 17 7.21 -10.37 1.88
N ALA A 18 6.20 -9.53 2.13
CA ALA A 18 4.79 -9.92 2.04
C ALA A 18 4.37 -10.49 0.66
N PRO A 19 4.75 -9.89 -0.50
CA PRO A 19 4.35 -10.41 -1.80
C PRO A 19 4.85 -11.83 -2.09
N ALA A 20 5.95 -12.28 -1.46
CA ALA A 20 6.40 -13.65 -1.59
C ALA A 20 5.41 -14.63 -0.94
N LEU A 21 4.92 -14.31 0.26
CA LEU A 21 3.89 -15.09 0.94
C LEU A 21 2.57 -15.08 0.17
N GLU A 22 2.15 -13.89 -0.29
CA GLU A 22 0.91 -13.70 -1.05
C GLU A 22 0.96 -14.51 -2.36
N LYS A 23 2.08 -14.46 -3.09
CA LYS A 23 2.27 -15.26 -4.30
C LYS A 23 2.22 -16.76 -4.01
N MET A 24 2.83 -17.23 -2.93
CA MET A 24 2.75 -18.65 -2.55
C MET A 24 1.31 -19.08 -2.28
N GLY A 25 0.50 -18.25 -1.63
CA GLY A 25 -0.93 -18.51 -1.44
C GLY A 25 -1.72 -18.52 -2.76
N LEU A 26 -1.44 -17.58 -3.66
CA LEU A 26 -2.13 -17.44 -4.95
C LEU A 26 -1.77 -18.53 -5.97
N ARG A 27 -0.65 -19.25 -5.80
CA ARG A 27 -0.30 -20.42 -6.62
C ARG A 27 -1.30 -21.58 -6.47
N GLY A 28 -2.04 -21.63 -5.36
CA GLY A 28 -3.10 -22.61 -5.14
C GLY A 28 -4.39 -22.27 -5.88
N SER A 29 -5.50 -22.78 -5.37
CA SER A 29 -6.85 -22.55 -5.90
C SER A 29 -7.43 -21.17 -5.57
N ILE A 30 -6.70 -20.33 -4.82
CA ILE A 30 -7.16 -19.01 -4.39
C ILE A 30 -7.08 -18.04 -5.57
N ASP A 31 -8.21 -17.56 -6.07
CA ASP A 31 -8.24 -16.47 -7.05
C ASP A 31 -7.90 -15.11 -6.39
N PRO A 32 -7.50 -14.10 -7.17
CA PRO A 32 -7.09 -12.80 -6.65
C PRO A 32 -8.12 -12.13 -5.73
N TYR A 33 -9.41 -12.21 -6.04
CA TYR A 33 -10.46 -11.59 -5.24
C TYR A 33 -10.59 -12.29 -3.89
N LEU A 34 -10.66 -13.64 -3.89
CA LEU A 34 -10.64 -14.42 -2.64
C LEU A 34 -9.37 -14.15 -1.82
N GLY A 35 -8.22 -13.99 -2.46
CA GLY A 35 -6.98 -13.62 -1.78
C GLY A 35 -7.10 -12.29 -1.01
N VAL A 36 -7.74 -11.28 -1.61
CA VAL A 36 -7.98 -9.98 -0.95
C VAL A 36 -8.94 -10.13 0.23
N VAL A 37 -9.98 -10.96 0.11
CA VAL A 37 -10.90 -11.24 1.24
C VAL A 37 -10.17 -11.95 2.38
N ILE A 38 -9.45 -13.03 2.08
CA ILE A 38 -8.75 -13.86 3.06
C ILE A 38 -7.71 -13.05 3.84
N ARG A 39 -6.96 -12.16 3.19
CA ARG A 39 -5.99 -11.31 3.91
C ARG A 39 -6.66 -10.24 4.78
N THR A 40 -7.83 -9.75 4.39
CA THR A 40 -8.45 -8.56 5.01
C THR A 40 -9.13 -8.91 6.33
N ILE A 41 -9.74 -10.09 6.41
CA ILE A 41 -10.42 -10.57 7.63
C ILE A 41 -9.50 -10.57 8.87
N PRO A 42 -8.33 -11.26 8.86
CA PRO A 42 -7.46 -11.28 10.04
C PRO A 42 -6.91 -9.89 10.38
N ILE A 43 -6.61 -9.05 9.38
CA ILE A 43 -6.20 -7.65 9.60
C ILE A 43 -7.29 -6.88 10.35
N ALA A 44 -8.55 -6.97 9.89
CA ALA A 44 -9.67 -6.29 10.53
C ALA A 44 -9.89 -6.76 11.97
N VAL A 45 -9.86 -8.08 12.21
CA VAL A 45 -10.01 -8.67 13.55
C VAL A 45 -8.93 -8.19 14.49
N ILE A 46 -7.66 -8.24 14.07
CA ILE A 46 -6.53 -7.80 14.91
C ILE A 46 -6.57 -6.29 15.16
N ALA A 47 -6.88 -5.48 14.13
CA ALA A 47 -6.98 -4.03 14.27
C ALA A 47 -8.10 -3.61 15.24
N LEU A 48 -9.29 -4.21 15.11
CA LEU A 48 -10.42 -3.96 16.02
C LEU A 48 -10.11 -4.43 17.45
N SER A 49 -9.46 -5.59 17.59
CA SER A 49 -9.05 -6.10 18.91
C SER A 49 -8.06 -5.14 19.57
N GLY A 50 -7.10 -4.61 18.81
CA GLY A 50 -6.16 -3.60 19.30
C GLY A 50 -6.85 -2.34 19.82
N LEU A 51 -7.89 -1.86 19.12
CA LEU A 51 -8.68 -0.71 19.57
C LEU A 51 -9.32 -0.95 20.94
N VAL A 52 -9.89 -2.14 21.14
CA VAL A 52 -10.51 -2.54 22.41
C VAL A 52 -9.47 -2.69 23.52
N ILE A 53 -8.36 -3.39 23.25
CA ILE A 53 -7.28 -3.63 24.22
C ILE A 53 -6.64 -2.32 24.68
N MET A 54 -6.48 -1.36 23.78
CA MET A 54 -5.93 -0.04 24.10
C MET A 54 -6.93 0.88 24.83
N GLY A 55 -8.19 0.47 24.99
CA GLY A 55 -9.24 1.29 25.62
C GLY A 55 -9.65 2.51 24.78
N ARG A 56 -9.44 2.47 23.46
CA ARG A 56 -9.60 3.62 22.55
C ARG A 56 -10.88 3.57 21.73
N THR A 57 -11.85 2.74 22.12
CA THR A 57 -13.13 2.60 21.39
C THR A 57 -13.93 3.90 21.35
N ALA A 58 -13.86 4.71 22.41
CA ALA A 58 -14.50 6.02 22.47
C ALA A 58 -13.91 7.04 21.47
N ASP A 59 -12.63 6.89 21.08
CA ASP A 59 -11.99 7.79 20.12
C ASP A 59 -12.70 7.76 18.76
N VAL A 60 -13.27 6.60 18.38
CA VAL A 60 -13.96 6.42 17.09
C VAL A 60 -15.18 7.34 16.97
N ALA A 61 -15.87 7.61 18.07
CA ALA A 61 -17.03 8.50 18.08
C ALA A 61 -16.64 9.98 17.93
N ASN A 62 -15.38 10.33 18.18
CA ASN A 62 -14.88 11.70 18.12
C ASN A 62 -14.20 12.03 16.79
N ILE A 63 -14.20 11.11 15.81
CA ILE A 63 -13.57 11.32 14.51
C ILE A 63 -14.45 12.20 13.62
N ASP A 64 -13.86 13.22 13.01
CA ASP A 64 -14.50 14.01 11.97
C ASP A 64 -14.87 13.13 10.75
N LEU A 65 -16.14 13.20 10.34
CA LEU A 65 -16.68 12.37 9.24
C LEU A 65 -15.91 12.58 7.94
N LYS A 66 -15.50 13.82 7.63
CA LYS A 66 -14.77 14.11 6.40
C LYS A 66 -13.42 13.42 6.38
N SER A 67 -12.68 13.47 7.49
CA SER A 67 -11.42 12.77 7.68
C SER A 67 -11.60 11.25 7.57
N ALA A 68 -12.65 10.70 8.21
CA ALA A 68 -12.99 9.29 8.11
C ALA A 68 -13.26 8.85 6.67
N LEU A 69 -13.99 9.66 5.89
CA LEU A 69 -14.30 9.39 4.48
C LEU A 69 -13.05 9.41 3.59
N PHE A 70 -12.10 10.32 3.81
CA PHE A 70 -10.83 10.30 3.08
C PHE A 70 -10.02 9.04 3.37
N VAL A 71 -9.92 8.64 4.64
CA VAL A 71 -9.22 7.39 5.01
C VAL A 71 -9.93 6.16 4.44
N ALA A 72 -11.26 6.09 4.55
CA ALA A 72 -12.05 4.98 4.04
C ALA A 72 -11.96 4.87 2.51
N SER A 73 -12.07 5.99 1.79
CA SER A 73 -11.92 6.01 0.33
C SER A 73 -10.53 5.59 -0.12
N GLY A 74 -9.47 6.05 0.56
CA GLY A 74 -8.10 5.56 0.33
C GLY A 74 -7.97 4.05 0.56
N GLY A 75 -8.59 3.54 1.62
CA GLY A 75 -8.65 2.10 1.91
C GLY A 75 -9.40 1.29 0.84
N LEU A 76 -10.50 1.81 0.31
CA LEU A 76 -11.24 1.16 -0.79
C LEU A 76 -10.44 1.16 -2.09
N VAL A 77 -9.87 2.32 -2.47
CA VAL A 77 -9.11 2.43 -3.72
C VAL A 77 -7.83 1.58 -3.66
N ALA A 78 -7.02 1.71 -2.62
CA ALA A 78 -5.77 0.96 -2.51
C ALA A 78 -6.02 -0.50 -2.09
N GLY A 79 -6.80 -0.72 -1.03
CA GLY A 79 -6.95 -2.02 -0.37
C GLY A 79 -7.86 -3.00 -1.10
N LEU A 80 -8.85 -2.51 -1.85
CA LEU A 80 -9.73 -3.35 -2.68
C LEU A 80 -9.31 -3.30 -4.15
N ILE A 81 -9.43 -2.15 -4.81
CA ILE A 81 -9.19 -2.04 -6.27
C ILE A 81 -7.73 -2.32 -6.60
N GLY A 82 -6.81 -1.60 -5.95
CA GLY A 82 -5.36 -1.75 -6.14
C GLY A 82 -4.89 -3.16 -5.80
N GLN A 83 -5.40 -3.75 -4.71
CA GLN A 83 -4.99 -5.08 -4.31
C GLN A 83 -5.52 -6.17 -5.24
N ILE A 84 -6.75 -6.07 -5.75
CA ILE A 84 -7.27 -7.03 -6.73
C ILE A 84 -6.39 -7.00 -7.99
N ALA A 85 -6.04 -5.81 -8.48
CA ALA A 85 -5.15 -5.66 -9.63
C ALA A 85 -3.76 -6.24 -9.34
N PHE A 86 -3.18 -5.91 -8.18
CA PHE A 86 -1.88 -6.40 -7.76
C PHE A 86 -1.86 -7.93 -7.61
N TYR A 87 -2.86 -8.54 -6.98
CA TYR A 87 -2.95 -9.99 -6.83
C TYR A 87 -3.18 -10.70 -8.16
N SER A 88 -3.94 -10.08 -9.08
CA SER A 88 -4.13 -10.62 -10.42
C SER A 88 -2.80 -10.65 -11.19
N ALA A 89 -2.03 -9.56 -11.13
CA ALA A 89 -0.69 -9.51 -11.70
C ALA A 89 0.27 -10.50 -11.02
N LEU A 90 0.25 -10.57 -9.69
CA LEU A 90 1.15 -11.41 -8.89
C LEU A 90 0.91 -12.91 -9.08
N LYS A 91 -0.35 -13.30 -9.31
CA LYS A 91 -0.73 -14.68 -9.61
C LYS A 91 -0.22 -15.12 -11.00
N GLY A 92 -0.29 -14.24 -11.99
CA GLY A 92 0.10 -14.53 -13.37
C GLY A 92 1.57 -14.25 -13.72
N GLY A 93 2.22 -13.33 -13.02
CA GLY A 93 3.57 -12.83 -13.34
C GLY A 93 4.62 -13.14 -12.27
N GLU A 94 5.88 -12.89 -12.58
CA GLU A 94 7.00 -13.06 -11.65
C GLU A 94 6.98 -12.01 -10.53
N ALA A 95 7.18 -12.41 -9.27
CA ALA A 95 7.15 -11.45 -8.16
C ALA A 95 8.29 -10.43 -8.26
N SER A 96 9.45 -10.87 -8.76
CA SER A 96 10.63 -10.03 -9.07
C SER A 96 10.34 -8.92 -10.07
N VAL A 97 9.32 -9.05 -10.92
CA VAL A 97 8.93 -8.04 -11.91
C VAL A 97 7.69 -7.27 -11.44
N VAL A 98 6.65 -7.99 -10.99
CA VAL A 98 5.38 -7.40 -10.57
C VAL A 98 5.57 -6.45 -9.38
N VAL A 99 6.40 -6.83 -8.39
CA VAL A 99 6.59 -6.01 -7.18
C VAL A 99 7.28 -4.68 -7.52
N PRO A 100 8.42 -4.65 -8.24
CA PRO A 100 9.05 -3.38 -8.63
C PRO A 100 8.18 -2.52 -9.55
N VAL A 101 7.45 -3.14 -10.50
CA VAL A 101 6.51 -2.40 -11.36
C VAL A 101 5.39 -1.77 -10.53
N ALA A 102 4.78 -2.51 -9.60
CA ALA A 102 3.77 -1.96 -8.69
C ALA A 102 4.36 -0.87 -7.78
N ALA A 103 5.64 -1.00 -7.37
CA ALA A 103 6.37 -0.02 -6.58
C ALA A 103 6.75 1.27 -7.34
N THR A 104 6.28 1.45 -8.58
CA THR A 104 6.32 2.76 -9.27
C THR A 104 5.24 3.74 -8.80
N TYR A 105 4.29 3.31 -7.98
CA TYR A 105 3.24 4.19 -7.44
C TYR A 105 3.73 5.47 -6.75
N PRO A 106 4.96 5.58 -6.18
CA PRO A 106 5.47 6.86 -5.66
C PRO A 106 5.51 7.98 -6.71
N LEU A 107 5.58 7.65 -8.00
CA LEU A 107 5.48 8.63 -9.10
C LEU A 107 4.07 9.22 -9.17
N VAL A 108 3.06 8.36 -9.09
CA VAL A 108 1.66 8.78 -9.03
C VAL A 108 1.41 9.58 -7.76
N ALA A 109 1.96 9.14 -6.62
CA ALA A 109 1.84 9.84 -5.35
C ALA A 109 2.49 11.24 -5.40
N LEU A 110 3.64 11.39 -6.06
CA LEU A 110 4.29 12.69 -6.29
C LEU A 110 3.41 13.62 -7.12
N ILE A 111 2.84 13.13 -8.23
CA ILE A 111 1.94 13.92 -9.07
C ILE A 111 0.69 14.34 -8.27
N VAL A 112 0.08 13.39 -7.57
CA VAL A 112 -1.10 13.65 -6.73
C VAL A 112 -0.78 14.63 -5.60
N SER A 113 0.39 14.53 -4.96
CA SER A 113 0.77 15.44 -3.87
C SER A 113 1.00 16.87 -4.37
N ILE A 114 1.54 17.05 -5.58
CA ILE A 114 1.67 18.37 -6.20
C ILE A 114 0.28 18.94 -6.52
N LEU A 115 -0.59 18.15 -7.17
CA LEU A 115 -1.88 18.62 -7.65
C LEU A 115 -2.90 18.87 -6.54
N PHE A 116 -2.94 18.00 -5.53
CA PHE A 116 -4.01 18.00 -4.51
C PHE A 116 -3.54 18.42 -3.12
N LEU A 117 -2.24 18.26 -2.80
CA LEU A 117 -1.70 18.62 -1.48
C LEU A 117 -0.85 19.89 -1.53
N GLY A 118 -0.61 20.47 -2.72
CA GLY A 118 0.16 21.70 -2.89
C GLY A 118 1.65 21.53 -2.62
N GLU A 119 2.18 20.31 -2.70
CA GLU A 119 3.62 20.09 -2.50
C GLU A 119 4.45 20.67 -3.64
N ALA A 120 5.57 21.29 -3.30
CA ALA A 120 6.53 21.76 -4.30
C ALA A 120 7.26 20.58 -4.97
N LEU A 121 7.33 20.60 -6.30
CA LEU A 121 8.22 19.76 -7.08
C LEU A 121 9.63 20.36 -7.02
N THR A 122 10.53 19.69 -6.30
CA THR A 122 11.94 20.05 -6.29
C THR A 122 12.70 19.29 -7.36
N TRP A 123 13.85 19.82 -7.78
CA TRP A 123 14.73 19.12 -8.73
C TRP A 123 15.14 17.73 -8.22
N SER A 124 15.41 17.59 -6.92
CA SER A 124 15.74 16.31 -6.30
C SER A 124 14.59 15.30 -6.38
N LYS A 125 13.34 15.72 -6.14
CA LYS A 125 12.15 14.86 -6.31
C LYS A 125 11.98 14.41 -7.76
N ALA A 126 12.20 15.31 -8.72
CA ALA A 126 12.10 15.00 -10.15
C ALA A 126 13.17 13.99 -10.60
N VAL A 127 14.44 14.21 -10.25
CA VAL A 127 15.54 13.30 -10.58
C VAL A 127 15.33 11.93 -9.92
N GLY A 128 14.92 11.90 -8.65
CA GLY A 128 14.59 10.65 -7.96
C GLY A 128 13.47 9.86 -8.65
N ALA A 129 12.42 10.56 -9.10
CA ALA A 129 11.33 9.95 -9.86
C ALA A 129 11.82 9.32 -11.17
N VAL A 130 12.66 10.03 -11.93
CA VAL A 130 13.25 9.49 -13.17
C VAL A 130 14.09 8.25 -12.90
N LEU A 131 14.93 8.27 -11.87
CA LEU A 131 15.76 7.12 -11.50
C LEU A 131 14.93 5.89 -11.10
N VAL A 132 13.81 6.09 -10.38
CA VAL A 132 12.86 5.01 -10.05
C VAL A 132 12.26 4.41 -11.32
N VAL A 133 11.79 5.24 -12.27
CA VAL A 133 11.27 4.77 -13.56
C VAL A 133 12.31 3.96 -14.31
N SER A 134 13.52 4.51 -14.47
CA SER A 134 14.60 3.85 -15.22
C SER A 134 14.98 2.52 -14.58
N GLY A 135 15.05 2.44 -13.25
CA GLY A 135 15.32 1.20 -12.54
C GLY A 135 14.27 0.12 -12.80
N VAL A 136 12.99 0.50 -12.86
CA VAL A 136 11.90 -0.44 -13.14
C VAL A 136 11.87 -0.88 -14.60
N VAL A 137 12.20 0.01 -15.55
CA VAL A 137 12.27 -0.33 -16.99
C VAL A 137 13.38 -1.34 -17.30
N LEU A 138 14.43 -1.40 -16.48
CA LEU A 138 15.56 -2.31 -16.68
C LEU A 138 15.31 -3.74 -16.17
N LEU A 139 14.26 -3.97 -15.38
CA LEU A 139 13.89 -5.28 -14.83
C LEU A 139 13.03 -6.07 -15.83
#